data_AF-A0A8T4UH79-F1
#
_entry.id   AF-A0A8T4UH79-F1
#
_cell.length_a   1.000
_cell.length_b   1.000
_cell.length_c   1.000
_cell.angle_alpha   90.00
_cell.angle_beta   90.00
_cell.angle_gamma   90.00
#
_symmetry.space_group_name_H-M   'P 1'
#
loop_
_entity.id
_entity.type
_entity.pdbx_description
1 polymer ?
#
loop_
_entity_poly.entity_id
_entity_poly.type
_entity_poly.pdbx_seq_one_letter_code
_entity_poly.pdbx_strand_id
1 'polypeptide(L)'
;MDFVNKKGIVFTFIVVILLSIVIIIFLINVNNRFQTKIQTVNVKVETLNSFVKNLNSTYLPDALGASSNQAIISLLDYESNNSYAPDSLDYLKQVISNGRYGGGIQESMFQGSLDYTLNNTLNEIRLLAEQQGATLEYTQEDVDNAINSLTISHETPWTLKVSMNFKYRVSDIKNEVSWEINNANIYSTLNVENYRDPFYLIEPELGKFGVRIRKTPYGDFSDINDFNDHIKKVYFRANSNAPSFLVRLEGDFTPSSNGIESILDPNYYSNPSGLSSLDYQYLNGVVGSCVFGMPSNFKLDTQHIDYYDRTEC
;
A
#
# COMPACT_ATOMS: atom_id res chain seq x y z
N MET A 1 -93.12 -35.25 3.20
CA MET A 1 -93.09 -33.81 3.51
C MET A 1 -91.71 -33.53 4.13
N ASP A 2 -90.66 -33.53 3.30
CA ASP A 2 -89.26 -33.51 3.77
C ASP A 2 -88.65 -32.11 3.64
N PHE A 3 -89.26 -31.12 4.31
CA PHE A 3 -88.72 -29.75 4.37
C PHE A 3 -87.62 -29.56 5.43
N VAL A 4 -87.26 -30.63 6.16
CA VAL A 4 -86.31 -30.56 7.27
C VAL A 4 -84.83 -30.57 6.81
N ASN A 5 -84.51 -30.99 5.57
CA ASN A 5 -83.12 -31.16 5.12
C ASN A 5 -82.47 -30.00 4.34
N LYS A 6 -83.22 -28.97 3.92
CA LYS A 6 -82.65 -27.86 3.10
C LYS A 6 -81.87 -26.82 3.91
N LYS A 7 -82.21 -26.64 5.19
CA LYS A 7 -81.55 -25.66 6.07
C LYS A 7 -80.13 -26.07 6.46
N GLY A 8 -79.89 -27.38 6.61
CA GLY A 8 -78.56 -27.92 6.93
C GLY A 8 -77.54 -27.67 5.81
N ILE A 9 -77.95 -27.81 4.55
CA ILE A 9 -77.10 -27.59 3.37
C ILE A 9 -76.65 -26.12 3.26
N VAL A 10 -77.55 -25.17 3.54
CA VAL A 10 -77.21 -23.75 3.52
C VAL A 10 -76.22 -23.41 4.64
N PHE A 11 -76.40 -23.99 5.83
CA PHE A 11 -75.49 -23.78 6.95
C PHE A 11 -74.09 -24.36 6.67
N THR A 12 -74.00 -25.58 6.15
CA THR A 12 -72.69 -26.18 5.80
C THR A 12 -71.99 -25.37 4.70
N PHE A 13 -72.73 -24.87 3.70
CA PHE A 13 -72.18 -24.01 2.68
C PHE A 13 -71.59 -22.70 3.24
N ILE A 14 -72.30 -22.04 4.16
CA ILE A 14 -71.80 -20.83 4.84
C ILE A 14 -70.53 -21.14 5.65
N VAL A 15 -70.53 -22.25 6.40
CA VAL A 15 -69.36 -22.68 7.19
C VAL A 15 -68.16 -22.97 6.30
N VAL A 16 -68.35 -23.64 5.17
CA VAL A 16 -67.27 -23.92 4.19
C VAL A 16 -66.71 -22.62 3.63
N ILE A 17 -67.56 -21.67 3.22
CA ILE A 17 -67.11 -20.35 2.73
C ILE A 17 -66.30 -19.62 3.81
N LEU A 18 -66.78 -19.60 5.04
CA LEU A 18 -66.10 -18.90 6.14
C LEU A 18 -64.74 -19.54 6.43
N LEU A 19 -64.67 -20.88 6.47
CA LEU A 19 -63.41 -21.61 6.59
C LEU A 19 -62.46 -21.33 5.42
N SER A 20 -62.96 -21.30 4.18
CA SER A 20 -62.16 -20.96 3.01
C SER A 20 -61.57 -19.55 3.10
N ILE A 21 -62.36 -18.56 3.53
CA ILE A 21 -61.88 -17.19 3.74
C ILE A 21 -60.78 -17.15 4.82
N VAL A 22 -60.97 -17.84 5.94
CA VAL A 22 -59.97 -17.91 7.01
C VAL A 22 -58.67 -18.55 6.52
N ILE A 23 -58.76 -19.65 5.74
CA ILE A 23 -57.59 -20.30 5.14
C ILE A 23 -56.88 -19.35 4.17
N ILE A 24 -57.61 -18.63 3.31
CA ILE A 24 -57.02 -17.65 2.38
C ILE A 24 -56.30 -16.53 3.14
N ILE A 25 -56.92 -15.96 4.16
CA ILE A 25 -56.29 -14.92 5.00
C ILE A 25 -55.02 -15.45 5.68
N PHE A 26 -55.07 -16.67 6.20
CA PHE A 26 -53.91 -17.32 6.81
C PHE A 26 -52.77 -17.51 5.79
N LEU A 27 -53.07 -18.03 4.60
CA LEU A 27 -52.08 -18.24 3.53
C LEU A 27 -51.45 -16.92 3.07
N ILE A 28 -52.24 -15.86 2.91
CA ILE A 28 -51.73 -14.52 2.57
C ILE A 28 -50.78 -14.02 3.67
N ASN A 29 -51.16 -14.15 4.94
CA ASN A 29 -50.31 -13.74 6.06
C ASN A 29 -49.00 -14.53 6.15
N VAL A 30 -49.04 -15.84 5.93
CA VAL A 30 -47.84 -16.69 5.91
C VAL A 30 -46.94 -16.31 4.74
N ASN A 31 -47.50 -16.14 3.54
CA ASN A 31 -46.73 -15.75 2.36
C ASN A 31 -46.09 -14.36 2.53
N ASN A 32 -46.83 -13.38 3.04
CA ASN A 32 -46.29 -12.03 3.29
C ASN A 32 -45.14 -12.06 4.30
N ARG A 33 -45.30 -12.78 5.42
CA ARG A 33 -44.22 -12.95 6.40
C ARG A 33 -42.99 -13.63 5.79
N PHE A 34 -43.19 -14.61 4.92
CA PHE A 34 -42.10 -15.30 4.23
C PHE A 34 -41.37 -14.38 3.25
N GLN A 35 -42.11 -13.62 2.43
CA GLN A 35 -41.55 -12.63 1.51
C GLN A 35 -40.76 -11.55 2.24
N THR A 36 -41.28 -11.00 3.35
CA THR A 36 -40.56 -10.00 4.16
C THR A 36 -39.27 -10.57 4.77
N LYS A 37 -39.29 -11.84 5.22
CA LYS A 37 -38.08 -12.51 5.72
C LYS A 37 -37.04 -12.69 4.60
N ILE A 38 -37.45 -13.15 3.42
CA ILE A 38 -36.57 -13.28 2.26
C ILE A 38 -35.97 -11.93 1.87
N GLN A 39 -36.80 -10.89 1.76
CA GLN A 39 -36.32 -9.54 1.43
C GLN A 39 -35.31 -9.03 2.45
N THR A 40 -35.59 -9.22 3.75
CA THR A 40 -34.65 -8.85 4.83
C THR A 40 -33.32 -9.59 4.69
N VAL A 41 -33.34 -10.90 4.43
CA VAL A 41 -32.12 -11.69 4.25
C VAL A 41 -31.36 -11.25 2.99
N ASN A 42 -32.06 -11.00 1.88
CA ASN A 42 -31.43 -10.54 0.64
C ASN A 42 -30.72 -9.20 0.83
N VAL A 43 -31.37 -8.25 1.51
CA VAL A 43 -30.75 -6.95 1.83
C VAL A 43 -29.50 -7.14 2.68
N LYS A 44 -29.54 -8.00 3.72
CA LYS A 44 -28.35 -8.29 4.53
C LYS A 44 -27.21 -8.88 3.69
N VAL A 45 -27.54 -9.84 2.82
CA VAL A 45 -26.56 -10.48 1.93
C VAL A 45 -25.94 -9.45 1.00
N GLU A 46 -26.75 -8.58 0.41
CA GLU A 46 -26.28 -7.53 -0.50
C GLU A 46 -25.41 -6.49 0.20
N THR A 47 -25.82 -6.04 1.39
CA THR A 47 -25.04 -5.11 2.22
C THR A 47 -23.68 -5.70 2.57
N LEU A 48 -23.64 -6.92 3.09
CA LEU A 48 -22.39 -7.55 3.49
C LEU A 48 -21.49 -7.91 2.30
N ASN A 49 -22.07 -8.34 1.18
CA ASN A 49 -21.30 -8.57 -0.04
C ASN A 49 -20.66 -7.27 -0.56
N SER A 50 -21.39 -6.16 -0.50
CA SER A 50 -20.86 -4.84 -0.84
C SER A 50 -19.76 -4.42 0.13
N PHE A 51 -19.94 -4.66 1.43
CA PHE A 51 -18.91 -4.38 2.43
C PHE A 51 -17.64 -5.22 2.20
N VAL A 52 -17.75 -6.54 2.03
CA VAL A 52 -16.61 -7.43 1.76
C VAL A 52 -15.87 -7.03 0.49
N LYS A 53 -16.60 -6.60 -0.55
CA LYS A 53 -16.01 -6.07 -1.78
C LYS A 53 -15.19 -4.80 -1.49
N ASN A 54 -15.76 -3.83 -0.80
CA ASN A 54 -15.07 -2.58 -0.45
C ASN A 54 -13.89 -2.81 0.51
N LEU A 55 -14.04 -3.75 1.44
CA LEU A 55 -13.01 -4.17 2.37
C LEU A 55 -11.76 -4.67 1.62
N ASN A 56 -11.95 -5.57 0.65
CA ASN A 56 -10.84 -6.12 -0.13
C ASN A 56 -10.26 -5.17 -1.17
N SER A 57 -11.08 -4.34 -1.80
CA SER A 57 -10.66 -3.49 -2.93
C SER A 57 -10.24 -2.08 -2.54
N THR A 58 -10.57 -1.63 -1.33
CA THR A 58 -10.31 -0.25 -0.89
C THR A 58 -9.79 -0.23 0.54
N TYR A 59 -10.57 -0.65 1.53
CA TYR A 59 -10.23 -0.38 2.94
C TYR A 59 -8.94 -1.08 3.40
N LEU A 60 -8.76 -2.38 3.11
CA LEU A 60 -7.53 -3.10 3.48
C LEU A 60 -6.30 -2.61 2.67
N PRO A 61 -6.37 -2.44 1.33
CA PRO A 61 -5.30 -1.80 0.57
C PRO A 61 -4.91 -0.39 1.06
N ASP A 62 -5.88 0.44 1.44
CA ASP A 62 -5.64 1.80 1.92
C ASP A 62 -4.99 1.79 3.31
N ALA A 63 -5.45 0.92 4.22
CA ALA A 63 -4.83 0.72 5.52
C ALA A 63 -3.38 0.24 5.40
N LEU A 64 -3.13 -0.75 4.53
CA LEU A 64 -1.78 -1.23 4.23
C LEU A 64 -0.91 -0.14 3.59
N GLY A 65 -1.47 0.62 2.65
CA GLY A 65 -0.77 1.70 1.96
C GLY A 65 -0.38 2.84 2.92
N ALA A 66 -1.31 3.30 3.74
CA ALA A 66 -1.09 4.37 4.72
C ALA A 66 -0.02 3.97 5.75
N SER A 67 -0.16 2.78 6.35
CA SER A 67 0.80 2.27 7.33
C SER A 67 2.19 2.06 6.75
N SER A 68 2.27 1.48 5.54
CA SER A 68 3.55 1.24 4.88
C SER A 68 4.24 2.52 4.42
N ASN A 69 3.49 3.47 3.85
CA ASN A 69 4.01 4.78 3.47
C ASN A 69 4.60 5.50 4.70
N GLN A 70 3.87 5.49 5.82
CA GLN A 70 4.33 6.14 7.03
C GLN A 70 5.53 5.44 7.66
N ALA A 71 5.60 4.11 7.56
CA ALA A 71 6.75 3.32 8.02
C ALA A 71 8.00 3.58 7.17
N ILE A 72 7.88 3.77 5.86
CA ILE A 72 9.01 4.18 5.00
C ILE A 72 9.49 5.59 5.40
N ILE A 73 8.59 6.54 5.61
CA ILE A 73 8.96 7.89 6.08
C ILE A 73 9.69 7.80 7.42
N SER A 74 9.18 6.97 8.34
CA SER A 74 9.81 6.68 9.62
C SER A 74 11.23 6.10 9.47
N LEU A 75 11.43 5.15 8.56
CA LEU A 75 12.75 4.57 8.30
C LEU A 75 13.72 5.66 7.81
N LEU A 76 13.28 6.50 6.88
CA LEU A 76 14.09 7.62 6.39
C LEU A 76 14.41 8.64 7.50
N ASP A 77 13.49 8.88 8.44
CA ASP A 77 13.73 9.72 9.61
C ASP A 77 14.73 9.07 10.58
N TYR A 78 14.62 7.76 10.80
CA TYR A 78 15.57 6.99 11.60
C TYR A 78 16.98 7.07 11.00
N GLU A 79 17.12 6.80 9.71
CA GLU A 79 18.39 6.85 8.97
C GLU A 79 19.01 8.24 8.95
N SER A 80 18.20 9.30 8.90
CA SER A 80 18.72 10.67 8.95
C SER A 80 19.46 11.02 10.24
N ASN A 81 19.23 10.27 11.32
CA ASN A 81 19.85 10.48 12.63
C ASN A 81 20.82 9.35 13.03
N ASN A 82 20.90 8.27 12.25
CA ASN A 82 21.66 7.06 12.57
C ASN A 82 22.42 6.59 11.32
N SER A 83 22.83 5.33 11.28
CA SER A 83 23.27 4.65 10.07
C SER A 83 22.10 4.00 9.33
N TYR A 84 22.36 3.42 8.16
CA TYR A 84 21.44 2.51 7.48
C TYR A 84 20.87 1.47 8.45
N ALA A 85 19.59 1.13 8.29
CA ALA A 85 19.00 0.04 9.06
C ALA A 85 19.61 -1.31 8.62
N PRO A 86 20.07 -2.17 9.56
CA PRO A 86 20.71 -3.43 9.20
C PRO A 86 19.81 -4.42 8.44
N ASP A 87 18.49 -4.34 8.66
CA ASP A 87 17.46 -5.11 7.95
C ASP A 87 16.26 -4.18 7.77
N SER A 88 16.14 -3.61 6.56
CA SER A 88 15.10 -2.64 6.23
C SER A 88 13.71 -3.27 6.29
N LEU A 89 13.58 -4.56 5.93
CA LEU A 89 12.31 -5.27 5.91
C LEU A 89 11.83 -5.60 7.33
N ASP A 90 12.72 -6.07 8.20
CA ASP A 90 12.39 -6.30 9.61
C ASP A 90 11.98 -4.98 10.30
N TYR A 91 12.70 -3.89 10.03
CA TYR A 91 12.31 -2.56 10.48
C TYR A 91 10.87 -2.22 10.04
N LEU A 92 10.59 -2.33 8.75
CA LEU A 92 9.27 -1.97 8.19
C LEU A 92 8.16 -2.85 8.77
N LYS A 93 8.38 -4.17 8.95
CA LYS A 93 7.40 -5.09 9.55
C LYS A 93 7.04 -4.68 10.99
N GLN A 94 8.04 -4.38 11.82
CA GLN A 94 7.78 -3.97 13.20
C GLN A 94 7.04 -2.63 13.26
N VAL A 95 7.50 -1.65 12.49
CA VAL A 95 6.93 -0.30 12.49
C VAL A 95 5.52 -0.28 11.91
N ILE A 96 5.24 -1.02 10.83
CA ILE A 96 3.88 -1.16 10.29
C ILE A 96 2.93 -1.78 11.33
N SER A 97 3.40 -2.79 12.06
CA SER A 97 2.58 -3.50 13.06
C SER A 97 2.23 -2.62 14.25
N ASN A 98 3.22 -1.99 14.88
CA ASN A 98 3.06 -1.37 16.20
C ASN A 98 3.73 0.00 16.36
N GLY A 99 4.32 0.56 15.30
CA GLY A 99 4.94 1.88 15.30
C GLY A 99 6.24 1.94 16.10
N ARG A 100 6.88 0.80 16.37
CA ARG A 100 8.11 0.71 17.15
C ARG A 100 9.19 -0.05 16.41
N TYR A 101 10.43 0.32 16.69
CA TYR A 101 11.62 -0.43 16.26
C TYR A 101 12.66 -0.39 17.38
N GLY A 102 13.26 -1.54 17.70
CA GLY A 102 14.26 -1.65 18.78
C GLY A 102 13.74 -1.19 20.15
N GLY A 103 12.42 -1.25 20.39
CA GLY A 103 11.76 -0.75 21.61
C GLY A 103 11.45 0.76 21.60
N GLY A 104 12.03 1.52 20.68
CA GLY A 104 11.77 2.95 20.50
C GLY A 104 10.50 3.23 19.69
N ILE A 105 9.76 4.27 20.09
CA ILE A 105 8.59 4.77 19.33
C ILE A 105 9.12 5.51 18.10
N GLN A 106 8.51 5.22 16.96
CA GLN A 106 8.76 5.97 15.75
C GLN A 106 7.72 7.09 15.61
N GLU A 107 8.07 8.30 16.03
CA GLU A 107 7.15 9.45 16.10
C GLU A 107 6.45 9.75 14.77
N SER A 108 7.09 9.47 13.63
CA SER A 108 6.48 9.70 12.31
C SER A 108 5.21 8.85 12.11
N MET A 109 5.08 7.70 12.79
CA MET A 109 3.86 6.87 12.81
C MET A 109 2.71 7.47 13.61
N PHE A 110 2.98 8.49 14.43
CA PHE A 110 2.02 9.11 15.35
C PHE A 110 1.96 10.62 15.13
N GLN A 111 1.03 11.09 14.29
CA GLN A 111 0.90 12.51 13.98
C GLN A 111 -0.28 13.13 14.72
N GLY A 112 0.01 13.78 15.84
CA GLY A 112 -1.02 14.36 16.71
C GLY A 112 -1.84 13.26 17.38
N SER A 113 -3.11 13.13 16.99
CA SER A 113 -4.00 12.06 17.48
C SER A 113 -4.12 10.88 16.51
N LEU A 114 -3.40 10.92 15.38
CA LEU A 114 -3.46 9.89 14.35
C LEU A 114 -2.41 8.81 14.62
N ASP A 115 -2.82 7.55 14.56
CA ASP A 115 -1.96 6.37 14.66
C ASP A 115 -2.05 5.61 13.32
N TYR A 116 -0.96 5.64 12.55
CA TYR A 116 -0.88 5.03 11.23
C TYR A 116 -0.50 3.53 11.28
N THR A 117 -0.45 2.89 12.45
CA THR A 117 -0.18 1.45 12.52
C THR A 117 -1.28 0.64 11.85
N LEU A 118 -0.91 -0.52 11.31
CA LEU A 118 -1.88 -1.44 10.71
C LEU A 118 -2.92 -1.89 11.75
N ASN A 119 -2.50 -2.08 13.01
CA ASN A 119 -3.40 -2.44 14.09
C ASN A 119 -4.48 -1.39 14.35
N ASN A 120 -4.09 -0.11 14.44
CA ASN A 120 -5.06 0.96 14.66
C ASN A 120 -6.00 1.11 13.45
N THR A 121 -5.46 1.11 12.23
CA THR A 121 -6.28 1.24 11.01
C THR A 121 -7.25 0.08 10.82
N LEU A 122 -6.85 -1.17 11.12
CA LEU A 122 -7.77 -2.32 11.12
C LEU A 122 -8.87 -2.17 12.18
N ASN A 123 -8.56 -1.61 13.35
CA ASN A 123 -9.56 -1.32 14.37
C ASN A 123 -10.54 -0.23 13.92
N GLU A 124 -10.09 0.80 13.21
CA GLU A 124 -10.98 1.81 12.61
C GLU A 124 -11.91 1.19 11.57
N ILE A 125 -11.39 0.30 10.70
CA ILE A 125 -12.21 -0.45 9.74
C ILE A 125 -13.25 -1.33 10.45
N ARG A 126 -12.89 -1.94 11.58
CA ARG A 126 -13.84 -2.72 12.41
C ARG A 126 -14.97 -1.84 12.94
N LEU A 127 -14.66 -0.65 13.45
CA LEU A 127 -15.68 0.31 13.91
C LEU A 127 -16.58 0.79 12.75
N LEU A 128 -16.00 0.98 11.55
CA LEU A 128 -16.79 1.29 10.35
C LEU A 128 -17.72 0.13 9.95
N ALA A 129 -17.30 -1.12 10.12
CA ALA A 129 -18.14 -2.29 9.90
C ALA A 129 -19.38 -2.27 10.82
N GLU A 130 -19.16 -1.99 12.12
CA GLU A 130 -20.22 -1.93 13.12
C GLU A 130 -21.26 -0.85 12.79
N GLN A 131 -20.80 0.32 12.33
CA GLN A 131 -21.68 1.40 11.89
C GLN A 131 -22.55 1.02 10.68
N GLN A 132 -22.09 0.06 9.86
CA GLN A 132 -22.82 -0.44 8.69
C GLN A 132 -23.68 -1.67 9.00
N GLY A 133 -23.77 -2.08 10.27
CA GLY A 133 -24.55 -3.25 10.68
C GLY A 133 -23.85 -4.58 10.43
N ALA A 134 -22.53 -4.55 10.28
CA ALA A 134 -21.67 -5.71 10.11
C ALA A 134 -20.71 -5.87 11.30
N THR A 135 -20.19 -7.07 11.49
CA THR A 135 -19.09 -7.35 12.42
C THR A 135 -17.90 -7.81 11.60
N LEU A 136 -16.74 -7.19 11.81
CA LEU A 136 -15.45 -7.63 11.28
C LEU A 136 -14.64 -8.28 12.40
N GLU A 137 -14.33 -9.56 12.24
CA GLU A 137 -13.63 -10.37 13.22
C GLU A 137 -12.28 -10.85 12.65
N TYR A 138 -11.23 -10.67 13.43
CA TYR A 138 -9.89 -11.20 13.23
C TYR A 138 -9.23 -11.34 14.60
N THR A 139 -8.26 -12.26 14.71
CA THR A 139 -7.47 -12.47 15.92
C THR A 139 -6.14 -11.73 15.85
N GLN A 140 -5.46 -11.56 16.99
CA GLN A 140 -4.09 -11.04 16.98
C GLN A 140 -3.15 -11.95 16.20
N GLU A 141 -3.35 -13.26 16.27
CA GLU A 141 -2.58 -14.23 15.49
C GLU A 141 -2.77 -14.03 13.98
N ASP A 142 -3.98 -13.71 13.52
CA ASP A 142 -4.24 -13.41 12.10
C ASP A 142 -3.47 -12.17 11.62
N VAL A 143 -3.39 -11.14 12.48
CA VAL A 143 -2.59 -9.93 12.22
C VAL A 143 -1.10 -10.26 12.19
N ASP A 144 -0.60 -10.97 13.19
CA ASP A 144 0.83 -11.31 13.28
C ASP A 144 1.26 -12.16 12.07
N ASN A 145 0.42 -13.12 11.66
CA ASN A 145 0.62 -13.91 10.45
C ASN A 145 0.63 -13.03 9.19
N ALA A 146 -0.26 -12.04 9.10
CA ALA A 146 -0.26 -11.10 7.99
C ALA A 146 1.03 -10.27 7.92
N ILE A 147 1.49 -9.72 9.06
CA ILE A 147 2.76 -8.99 9.16
C ILE A 147 3.95 -9.90 8.79
N ASN A 148 3.95 -11.15 9.24
CA ASN A 148 5.00 -12.11 8.89
C ASN A 148 5.03 -12.40 7.39
N SER A 149 3.85 -12.45 6.75
CA SER A 149 3.69 -12.61 5.30
C SER A 149 3.94 -11.33 4.49
N LEU A 150 4.18 -10.19 5.15
CA LEU A 150 4.42 -8.92 4.49
C LEU A 150 5.63 -9.01 3.56
N THR A 151 5.43 -8.55 2.34
CA THR A 151 6.43 -8.46 1.28
C THR A 151 6.42 -7.06 0.70
N ILE A 152 7.61 -6.52 0.43
CA ILE A 152 7.80 -5.22 -0.20
C ILE A 152 8.73 -5.44 -1.39
N SER A 153 8.29 -5.04 -2.58
CA SER A 153 9.03 -5.27 -3.82
C SER A 153 8.80 -4.12 -4.79
N HIS A 154 9.69 -3.96 -5.77
CA HIS A 154 9.46 -3.00 -6.85
C HIS A 154 8.63 -3.64 -7.98
N GLU A 155 7.54 -2.98 -8.39
CA GLU A 155 6.86 -3.26 -9.66
C GLU A 155 7.53 -2.50 -10.82
N THR A 156 8.03 -1.30 -10.53
CA THR A 156 8.85 -0.48 -11.43
C THR A 156 9.92 0.23 -10.60
N PRO A 157 10.93 0.88 -11.23
CA PRO A 157 11.89 1.72 -10.50
C PRO A 157 11.24 2.80 -9.62
N TRP A 158 10.01 3.20 -9.94
CA TRP A 158 9.29 4.31 -9.28
C TRP A 158 8.16 3.83 -8.36
N THR A 159 7.82 2.53 -8.38
CA THR A 159 6.63 2.01 -7.70
C THR A 159 6.97 0.78 -6.88
N LEU A 160 6.68 0.84 -5.59
CA LEU A 160 6.72 -0.29 -4.67
C LEU A 160 5.35 -0.95 -4.61
N LYS A 161 5.33 -2.27 -4.54
CA LYS A 161 4.19 -3.08 -4.16
C LYS A 161 4.44 -3.63 -2.77
N VAL A 162 3.52 -3.32 -1.87
CA VAL A 162 3.46 -3.90 -0.53
C VAL A 162 2.30 -4.89 -0.52
N SER A 163 2.55 -6.13 -0.12
CA SER A 163 1.52 -7.17 -0.07
C SER A 163 1.60 -8.04 1.17
N MET A 164 0.44 -8.47 1.66
CA MET A 164 0.30 -9.41 2.79
C MET A 164 -0.91 -10.33 2.57
N ASN A 165 -0.89 -11.49 3.23
CA ASN A 165 -2.03 -12.37 3.31
C ASN A 165 -2.77 -12.15 4.61
N PHE A 166 -4.05 -11.79 4.54
CA PHE A 166 -4.86 -11.49 5.72
C PHE A 166 -6.06 -12.44 5.81
N LYS A 167 -6.32 -12.94 7.02
CA LYS A 167 -7.46 -13.79 7.35
C LYS A 167 -8.45 -12.99 8.20
N TYR A 168 -9.73 -13.05 7.84
CA TYR A 168 -10.79 -12.37 8.58
C TYR A 168 -12.16 -13.00 8.31
N ARG A 169 -13.12 -12.67 9.18
CA ARG A 169 -14.53 -13.02 9.02
C ARG A 169 -15.39 -11.77 9.05
N VAL A 170 -16.38 -11.71 8.17
CA VAL A 170 -17.41 -10.67 8.19
C VAL A 170 -18.77 -11.32 8.42
N SER A 171 -19.58 -10.78 9.31
CA SER A 171 -20.96 -11.26 9.56
C SER A 171 -21.94 -10.10 9.74
N ASP A 172 -23.25 -10.35 9.67
CA ASP A 172 -24.22 -9.38 10.21
C ASP A 172 -24.19 -9.42 11.74
N ILE A 173 -24.73 -8.38 12.39
CA ILE A 173 -24.81 -8.29 13.86
C ILE A 173 -25.45 -9.54 14.50
N LYS A 174 -26.36 -10.22 13.79
CA LYS A 174 -27.05 -11.42 14.28
C LYS A 174 -26.34 -12.73 13.93
N ASN A 175 -25.25 -12.67 13.16
CA ASN A 175 -24.50 -13.82 12.66
C ASN A 175 -25.38 -14.84 11.89
N GLU A 176 -26.42 -14.35 11.20
CA GLU A 176 -27.28 -15.12 10.30
C GLU A 176 -26.63 -15.29 8.92
N VAL A 177 -25.82 -14.31 8.51
CA VAL A 177 -25.08 -14.31 7.23
C VAL A 177 -23.63 -13.97 7.52
N SER A 178 -22.69 -14.75 6.97
CA SER A 178 -21.26 -14.49 7.15
C SER A 178 -20.40 -14.98 5.99
N TRP A 179 -19.24 -14.35 5.83
CA TRP A 179 -18.15 -14.74 4.95
C TRP A 179 -16.90 -14.96 5.78
N GLU A 180 -16.26 -16.11 5.57
CA GLU A 180 -14.95 -16.41 6.14
C GLU A 180 -13.92 -16.40 5.01
N ILE A 181 -12.94 -15.50 5.12
CA ILE A 181 -11.89 -15.32 4.13
C ILE A 181 -10.57 -15.73 4.75
N ASN A 182 -10.07 -16.91 4.36
CA ASN A 182 -8.91 -17.53 4.99
C ASN A 182 -7.56 -17.04 4.45
N ASN A 183 -7.53 -16.42 3.27
CA ASN A 183 -6.30 -16.00 2.62
C ASN A 183 -6.57 -14.86 1.62
N ALA A 184 -6.93 -13.68 2.12
CA ALA A 184 -7.05 -12.51 1.26
C ALA A 184 -5.65 -11.97 0.93
N ASN A 185 -5.27 -12.00 -0.35
CA ASN A 185 -4.06 -11.32 -0.80
C ASN A 185 -4.34 -9.82 -0.93
N ILE A 186 -3.93 -9.06 0.07
CA ILE A 186 -4.07 -7.61 0.12
C ILE A 186 -2.78 -6.99 -0.37
N TYR A 187 -2.89 -6.03 -1.29
CA TYR A 187 -1.73 -5.28 -1.73
C TYR A 187 -2.07 -3.79 -1.89
N SER A 188 -1.03 -2.97 -1.75
CA SER A 188 -1.04 -1.54 -2.01
C SER A 188 0.19 -1.15 -2.80
N THR A 189 0.10 -0.06 -3.55
CA THR A 189 1.20 0.46 -4.38
C THR A 189 1.63 1.83 -3.87
N LEU A 190 2.92 2.02 -3.67
CA LEU A 190 3.51 3.27 -3.19
C LEU A 190 4.43 3.85 -4.26
N ASN A 191 4.31 5.16 -4.51
CA ASN A 191 5.24 5.85 -5.40
C ASN A 191 6.43 6.35 -4.58
N VAL A 192 7.66 6.02 -5.01
CA VAL A 192 8.88 6.48 -4.34
C VAL A 192 9.24 7.93 -4.68
N GLU A 193 8.60 8.53 -5.69
CA GLU A 193 8.76 9.93 -6.00
C GLU A 193 8.42 10.80 -4.78
N ASN A 194 9.25 11.81 -4.54
CA ASN A 194 9.23 12.71 -3.39
C ASN A 194 9.65 12.13 -2.05
N TYR A 195 9.96 10.83 -1.95
CA TYR A 195 10.74 10.32 -0.81
C TYR A 195 12.14 10.91 -0.84
N ARG A 196 12.75 11.05 0.34
CA ARG A 196 14.17 11.41 0.44
C ARG A 196 15.00 10.19 0.02
N ASP A 197 16.06 10.41 -0.74
CA ASP A 197 16.92 9.32 -1.17
C ASP A 197 17.87 8.89 -0.02
N PRO A 198 17.94 7.59 0.35
CA PRO A 198 18.76 7.12 1.48
C PRO A 198 20.24 7.48 1.37
N PHE A 199 20.83 7.42 0.17
CA PHE A 199 22.24 7.76 -0.02
C PHE A 199 22.53 9.23 0.25
N TYR A 200 21.58 10.11 -0.06
CA TYR A 200 21.69 11.53 0.24
C TYR A 200 21.33 11.86 1.69
N LEU A 201 20.81 10.93 2.49
CA LEU A 201 20.47 11.20 3.89
C LEU A 201 21.64 10.95 4.84
N ILE A 202 22.34 9.84 4.66
CA ILE A 202 23.34 9.37 5.63
C ILE A 202 24.72 10.00 5.38
N GLU A 203 25.04 10.29 4.11
CA GLU A 203 26.36 10.78 3.74
C GLU A 203 26.54 12.24 4.18
N PRO A 204 27.49 12.58 5.08
CA PRO A 204 27.56 13.91 5.71
C PRO A 204 27.69 15.08 4.73
N GLU A 205 28.31 14.85 3.57
CA GLU A 205 28.47 15.86 2.53
C GLU A 205 27.20 16.03 1.69
N LEU A 206 26.43 14.95 1.48
CA LEU A 206 25.20 14.93 0.67
C LEU A 206 23.93 15.23 1.50
N GLY A 207 23.94 14.88 2.79
CA GLY A 207 22.89 15.07 3.81
C GLY A 207 22.27 16.47 3.85
N LYS A 208 23.06 17.48 3.48
CA LYS A 208 22.68 18.89 3.58
C LYS A 208 21.65 19.32 2.55
N PHE A 209 21.49 18.57 1.46
CA PHE A 209 20.66 18.97 0.33
C PHE A 209 19.21 18.50 0.46
N GLY A 210 18.92 17.54 1.34
CA GLY A 210 17.57 16.99 1.51
C GLY A 210 16.96 16.50 0.20
N VAL A 211 17.79 15.86 -0.63
CA VAL A 211 17.41 15.43 -2.00
C VAL A 211 16.22 14.49 -1.92
N ARG A 212 15.22 14.81 -2.74
CA ARG A 212 14.04 13.97 -2.93
C ARG A 212 14.08 13.36 -4.31
N ILE A 213 13.64 12.12 -4.42
CA ILE A 213 13.57 11.39 -5.67
C ILE A 213 12.60 12.13 -6.60
N ARG A 214 13.11 12.62 -7.72
CA ARG A 214 12.34 13.30 -8.76
C ARG A 214 12.75 12.72 -10.09
N LYS A 215 11.83 12.04 -10.75
CA LYS A 215 12.09 11.44 -12.06
C LYS A 215 12.47 12.52 -13.07
N THR A 216 13.47 12.23 -13.90
CA THR A 216 13.88 13.10 -15.00
C THR A 216 12.71 13.34 -15.96
N PRO A 217 12.45 14.60 -16.37
CA PRO A 217 11.45 14.90 -17.39
C PRO A 217 11.98 14.63 -18.82
N TYR A 218 13.30 14.41 -18.96
CA TYR A 218 13.99 14.23 -20.23
C TYR A 218 13.95 12.78 -20.70
N GLY A 219 13.64 12.57 -21.99
CA GLY A 219 13.63 11.23 -22.62
C GLY A 219 15.03 10.76 -23.03
N ASP A 220 15.83 11.68 -23.58
CA ASP A 220 17.23 11.51 -23.94
C ASP A 220 18.05 12.72 -23.48
N PHE A 221 19.36 12.70 -23.74
CA PHE A 221 20.27 13.77 -23.34
C PHE A 221 21.04 14.34 -24.53
N SER A 222 20.50 14.25 -25.73
CA SER A 222 21.14 14.78 -26.95
C SER A 222 21.43 16.28 -26.84
N ASP A 223 20.57 17.07 -26.18
CA ASP A 223 20.83 18.45 -25.81
C ASP A 223 21.65 18.54 -24.50
N ILE A 224 22.79 19.25 -24.55
CA ILE A 224 23.62 19.52 -23.39
C ILE A 224 22.89 20.34 -22.30
N ASN A 225 21.88 21.14 -22.66
CA ASN A 225 21.09 21.89 -21.69
C ASN A 225 20.22 20.97 -20.83
N ASP A 226 19.62 19.94 -21.43
CA ASP A 226 18.81 18.94 -20.72
C ASP A 226 19.68 18.14 -19.74
N PHE A 227 20.88 17.75 -20.16
CA PHE A 227 21.86 17.08 -19.31
C PHE A 227 22.31 17.97 -18.13
N ASN A 228 22.64 19.24 -18.42
CA ASN A 228 23.01 20.20 -17.39
C ASN A 228 21.88 20.48 -16.40
N ASP A 229 20.63 20.57 -16.86
CA ASP A 229 19.48 20.76 -16.00
C ASP A 229 19.20 19.51 -15.14
N HIS A 230 19.36 18.31 -15.71
CA HIS A 230 19.26 17.04 -14.98
C HIS A 230 20.22 16.95 -13.80
N ILE A 231 21.47 17.36 -14.01
CA ILE A 231 22.50 17.42 -12.96
C ILE A 231 22.13 18.48 -11.92
N LYS A 232 21.87 19.73 -12.35
CA LYS A 232 21.62 20.86 -11.44
C LYS A 232 20.40 20.66 -10.55
N LYS A 233 19.36 19.96 -11.05
CA LYS A 233 18.14 19.67 -10.30
C LYS A 233 18.16 18.32 -9.58
N VAL A 234 19.26 17.56 -9.73
CA VAL A 234 19.44 16.23 -9.14
C VAL A 234 18.25 15.32 -9.47
N TYR A 235 17.92 15.25 -10.76
CA TYR A 235 16.89 14.33 -11.23
C TYR A 235 17.40 12.88 -11.20
N PHE A 236 16.44 11.95 -11.09
CA PHE A 236 16.70 10.52 -11.08
C PHE A 236 16.31 9.90 -12.41
N ARG A 237 17.07 8.90 -12.86
CA ARG A 237 16.77 8.08 -14.03
C ARG A 237 16.81 6.59 -13.66
N ALA A 238 16.01 5.79 -14.36
CA ALA A 238 16.00 4.34 -14.15
C ALA A 238 17.18 3.71 -14.90
N ASN A 239 17.99 2.93 -14.18
CA ASN A 239 19.16 2.24 -14.74
C ASN A 239 19.37 0.91 -14.01
N SER A 240 19.43 -0.21 -14.75
CA SER A 240 19.58 -1.54 -14.17
C SER A 240 20.96 -1.81 -13.55
N ASN A 241 21.94 -0.95 -13.80
CA ASN A 241 23.27 -1.02 -13.20
C ASN A 241 23.34 -0.32 -11.83
N ALA A 242 22.28 0.39 -11.44
CA ALA A 242 22.20 1.13 -10.20
C ALA A 242 21.36 0.36 -9.15
N PRO A 243 21.53 0.65 -7.85
CA PRO A 243 20.69 0.08 -6.81
C PRO A 243 19.26 0.65 -6.87
N SER A 244 18.27 -0.18 -6.54
CA SER A 244 16.87 0.25 -6.42
C SER A 244 16.65 1.01 -5.12
N PHE A 245 15.50 1.66 -4.96
CA PHE A 245 15.17 2.38 -3.72
C PHE A 245 15.24 1.47 -2.49
N LEU A 246 14.74 0.23 -2.57
CA LEU A 246 14.83 -0.73 -1.45
C LEU A 246 16.28 -1.12 -1.12
N VAL A 247 17.12 -1.34 -2.14
CA VAL A 247 18.54 -1.67 -1.94
C VAL A 247 19.29 -0.48 -1.33
N ARG A 248 18.93 0.75 -1.73
CA ARG A 248 19.46 2.00 -1.17
C ARG A 248 19.14 2.16 0.32
N LEU A 249 17.96 1.75 0.79
CA LEU A 249 17.60 1.77 2.22
C LEU A 249 18.55 0.90 3.08
N GLU A 250 19.14 -0.14 2.50
CA GLU A 250 20.07 -1.02 3.20
C GLU A 250 21.53 -0.54 3.13
N GLY A 251 21.78 0.57 2.44
CA GLY A 251 23.13 1.06 2.16
C GLY A 251 23.91 0.15 1.22
N ASP A 252 23.20 -0.68 0.43
CA ASP A 252 23.82 -1.54 -0.56
C ASP A 252 23.88 -0.82 -1.93
N PHE A 253 25.00 -0.98 -2.62
CA PHE A 253 25.28 -0.40 -3.93
C PHE A 253 25.14 -1.43 -5.06
N THR A 254 24.65 -2.65 -4.76
CA THR A 254 24.48 -3.68 -5.79
C THR A 254 23.45 -3.29 -6.86
N PRO A 255 23.72 -3.58 -8.14
CA PRO A 255 22.77 -3.35 -9.23
C PRO A 255 21.43 -4.06 -9.04
N SER A 256 20.33 -3.42 -9.43
CA SER A 256 18.99 -3.98 -9.41
C SER A 256 18.26 -3.70 -10.73
N SER A 257 17.40 -4.63 -11.17
CA SER A 257 16.57 -4.41 -12.37
C SER A 257 15.63 -3.21 -12.26
N ASN A 258 15.30 -2.79 -11.04
CA ASN A 258 14.52 -1.59 -10.73
C ASN A 258 15.39 -0.44 -10.20
N GLY A 259 16.67 -0.43 -10.59
CA GLY A 259 17.63 0.57 -10.17
C GLY A 259 17.25 1.99 -10.57
N ILE A 260 17.57 2.93 -9.68
CA ILE A 260 17.48 4.36 -9.95
C ILE A 260 18.86 4.96 -9.68
N GLU A 261 19.21 6.02 -10.41
CA GLU A 261 20.46 6.75 -10.22
C GLU A 261 20.23 8.24 -10.38
N SER A 262 21.13 9.03 -9.80
CA SER A 262 21.22 10.46 -10.01
C SER A 262 22.68 10.85 -10.25
N ILE A 263 22.88 11.99 -10.90
CA ILE A 263 24.22 12.56 -11.10
C ILE A 263 24.41 13.68 -10.08
N LEU A 264 25.48 13.56 -9.31
CA LEU A 264 25.93 14.59 -8.40
C LEU A 264 26.40 15.82 -9.22
N ASP A 265 26.04 17.05 -8.81
CA ASP A 265 26.56 18.29 -9.41
C ASP A 265 27.88 18.78 -8.76
N PRO A 266 29.02 18.82 -9.50
CA PRO A 266 30.34 19.13 -8.96
C PRO A 266 30.48 20.55 -8.38
N ASN A 267 29.46 21.40 -8.55
CA ASN A 267 29.37 22.68 -7.86
C ASN A 267 28.98 22.53 -6.38
N TYR A 268 28.37 21.40 -5.99
CA TYR A 268 27.89 21.13 -4.64
C TYR A 268 28.77 20.17 -3.85
N TYR A 269 29.58 19.34 -4.52
CA TYR A 269 30.55 18.43 -3.88
C TYR A 269 31.90 18.51 -4.59
N SER A 270 32.97 18.42 -3.80
CA SER A 270 34.33 18.40 -4.33
C SER A 270 34.70 16.97 -4.70
N ASN A 271 35.04 16.73 -5.97
CA ASN A 271 35.52 15.43 -6.45
C ASN A 271 37.00 15.50 -6.88
N PRO A 272 37.94 15.69 -5.94
CA PRO A 272 39.36 15.78 -6.28
C PRO A 272 39.95 14.42 -6.68
N SER A 273 39.30 13.33 -6.26
CA SER A 273 39.77 11.95 -6.45
C SER A 273 39.46 11.39 -7.85
N GLY A 274 38.72 12.13 -8.69
CA GLY A 274 38.35 11.68 -10.04
C GLY A 274 37.34 10.53 -10.04
N LEU A 275 36.53 10.42 -8.99
CA LEU A 275 35.48 9.41 -8.90
C LEU A 275 34.36 9.70 -9.90
N SER A 276 33.58 8.70 -10.28
CA SER A 276 32.37 8.91 -11.06
C SER A 276 31.41 9.85 -10.32
N SER A 277 30.67 10.66 -11.08
CA SER A 277 29.68 11.61 -10.58
C SER A 277 28.30 10.98 -10.43
N LEU A 278 28.14 9.69 -10.75
CA LEU A 278 26.94 8.94 -10.42
C LEU A 278 26.91 8.67 -8.92
N ASP A 279 25.77 8.92 -8.29
CA ASP A 279 25.61 8.85 -6.83
C ASP A 279 26.16 7.54 -6.23
N TYR A 280 25.67 6.40 -6.68
CA TYR A 280 26.05 5.09 -6.15
C TYR A 280 27.51 4.72 -6.45
N GLN A 281 28.05 5.17 -7.59
CA GLN A 281 29.43 4.91 -7.98
C GLN A 281 30.43 5.79 -7.23
N TYR A 282 30.06 7.06 -7.00
CA TYR A 282 30.83 7.98 -6.19
C TYR A 282 31.03 7.41 -4.78
N LEU A 283 29.94 6.93 -4.17
CA LEU A 283 29.95 6.34 -2.83
C LEU A 283 30.71 5.00 -2.79
N ASN A 284 30.72 4.25 -3.89
CA ASN A 284 31.49 3.02 -4.03
C ASN A 284 32.95 3.25 -4.49
N GLY A 285 33.40 4.51 -4.62
CA GLY A 285 34.77 4.85 -4.97
C GLY A 285 35.19 4.43 -6.39
N VAL A 286 34.24 4.34 -7.33
CA VAL A 286 34.52 4.00 -8.72
C VAL A 286 35.13 5.21 -9.44
N VAL A 287 36.25 5.01 -10.13
CA VAL A 287 36.91 6.06 -10.92
C VAL A 287 36.17 6.26 -12.24
N GLY A 288 35.98 7.52 -12.64
CA GLY A 288 35.36 7.87 -13.92
C GLY A 288 36.34 8.49 -14.92
N SER A 289 35.88 8.61 -16.15
CA SER A 289 36.53 9.31 -17.27
C SER A 289 36.03 10.74 -17.40
N CYS A 290 36.80 11.60 -18.06
CA CYS A 290 36.37 12.98 -18.30
C CYS A 290 35.26 13.04 -19.35
N VAL A 291 34.39 14.04 -19.23
CA VAL A 291 33.27 14.23 -20.15
C VAL A 291 33.44 15.55 -20.89
N PHE A 292 33.42 15.50 -22.22
CA PHE A 292 33.59 16.68 -23.06
C PHE A 292 32.50 17.72 -22.76
N GLY A 293 32.92 18.99 -22.59
CA GLY A 293 32.01 20.10 -22.28
C GLY A 293 31.64 20.24 -20.80
N MET A 294 32.12 19.36 -19.92
CA MET A 294 31.89 19.43 -18.47
C MET A 294 33.15 19.91 -17.71
N PRO A 295 33.01 20.41 -16.46
CA PRO A 295 34.14 20.73 -15.60
C PRO A 295 35.11 19.55 -15.44
N SER A 296 36.42 19.82 -15.26
CA SER A 296 37.45 18.77 -15.21
C SER A 296 37.30 17.77 -14.05
N ASN A 297 36.61 18.17 -12.98
CA ASN A 297 36.25 17.34 -11.82
C ASN A 297 34.94 16.55 -12.01
N PHE A 298 34.20 16.80 -13.09
CA PHE A 298 33.07 15.96 -13.48
C PHE A 298 33.57 14.73 -14.23
N LYS A 299 33.15 13.55 -13.77
CA LYS A 299 33.56 12.27 -14.35
C LYS A 299 32.38 11.31 -14.44
N LEU A 300 32.38 10.45 -15.46
CA LEU A 300 31.45 9.33 -15.60
C LEU A 300 32.24 8.12 -16.12
N ASP A 301 31.84 6.90 -15.78
CA ASP A 301 32.42 5.73 -16.45
C ASP A 301 31.98 5.67 -17.94
N THR A 302 32.73 4.93 -18.75
CA THR A 302 32.51 4.85 -20.20
C THR A 302 31.09 4.41 -20.57
N GLN A 303 30.49 3.47 -19.83
CA GLN A 303 29.13 3.01 -20.13
C GLN A 303 28.11 4.12 -19.91
N HIS A 304 28.29 4.95 -18.88
CA HIS A 304 27.36 6.05 -18.61
C HIS A 304 27.62 7.27 -19.48
N ILE A 305 28.85 7.49 -19.96
CA ILE A 305 29.11 8.49 -21.01
C ILE A 305 28.21 8.20 -22.22
N ASP A 306 28.19 6.95 -22.69
CA ASP A 306 27.33 6.54 -23.80
C ASP A 306 25.84 6.63 -23.43
N TYR A 307 25.44 6.20 -22.22
CA TYR A 307 24.05 6.22 -21.76
C TYR A 307 23.43 7.63 -21.65
N TYR A 308 24.26 8.65 -21.42
CA TYR A 308 23.88 10.06 -21.38
C TYR A 308 24.21 10.79 -22.71
N ASP A 309 24.44 10.07 -23.81
CA ASP A 309 24.78 10.61 -25.13
C ASP A 309 25.94 11.62 -25.09
N ARG A 310 26.92 11.41 -24.21
CA ARG A 310 28.09 12.29 -24.05
C ARG A 310 29.29 11.72 -24.79
N THR A 311 30.37 12.49 -24.83
CA THR A 311 31.64 12.06 -25.44
C THR A 311 32.74 12.15 -24.40
N GLU A 312 33.57 11.12 -24.33
CA GLU A 312 34.80 11.15 -23.53
C GLU A 312 35.77 12.18 -24.13
N CYS A 313 36.52 12.88 -23.28
CA CYS A 313 37.71 13.60 -23.74
C CYS A 313 38.93 12.66 -23.75
#